data_AF-A0A365QH93-F1
#
_entry.id   AF-A0A365QH93-F1
#
_cell.length_a   1.000
_cell.length_b   1.000
_cell.length_c   1.000
_cell.angle_alpha   90.00
_cell.angle_beta   90.00
_cell.angle_gamma   90.00
#
_symmetry.space_group_name_H-M   'P 1'
#
loop_
_entity.id
_entity.type
_entity.pdbx_description
1 polymer ?
#
loop_
_entity_poly.entity_id
_entity_poly.type
_entity_poly.pdbx_seq_one_letter_code
_entity_poly.pdbx_strand_id
1 'polypeptide(L)'
;AVARLYPGRTEGNLVEGYRVARGTSFTARVPDGEKTACQFTSGQDVTLWPLTITQARLTGIPPDIPALDRYVPAGTQVRGALRLRLATMGDVRVSDLKGLDRLPVYLAGDEQVASHLFELLHVASVASVIAAPGEFGASGRPPSAVTHNAVEHEGLRTDQNLLPLTWTKFHGHNLLHEYFACPERFWFFALNGLAEGLSRVDGSEVEIVVLLDRAPGQLANLVDASRFALFCTPVINLFKKHTDKVEISPRETEFHLVPARLAPLDYEVFSIGKVYGQVAITSTELEFRPLYQTLNNDEGNHGRYFSTRRERRLVSNSARRYGTRTPYVGSEVFLSLVDQNEAPYGEAIRFLSVDALLTNRDLATLVPRDGVRDLETAQSAPLESIGLIRAPSSPKAPFAEREMAWRLIRQLNFNYLPFEDLDHREGGQGLRDLLRLYLPDEDTGHLRQVESLVGVQTRPVTRKLPGTGPMTFGRGIECALTVDEAGFSGVSPYLLGVILEHWLARHVSINSFTQTELHSMQRGRIARWPVRTGTRGVL
;
A
#
# COMPACT_ATOMS: atom_id res chain seq x y z
N ALA A 1 -6.42 -6.03 -2.60
CA ALA A 1 -7.84 -5.65 -2.58
C ALA A 1 -8.01 -4.37 -1.78
N VAL A 2 -9.16 -3.70 -1.91
CA VAL A 2 -9.52 -2.52 -1.12
C VAL A 2 -10.94 -2.74 -0.59
N ALA A 3 -11.10 -2.61 0.72
CA ALA A 3 -12.38 -2.72 1.40
C ALA A 3 -12.92 -1.33 1.73
N ARG A 4 -14.23 -1.17 1.62
CA ARG A 4 -14.99 -0.01 2.10
C ARG A 4 -15.78 -0.42 3.33
N LEU A 5 -15.65 0.39 4.38
CA LEU A 5 -16.40 0.27 5.63
C LEU A 5 -17.63 1.17 5.53
N TYR A 6 -18.83 0.60 5.56
CA TYR A 6 -20.08 1.37 5.53
C TYR A 6 -20.50 1.69 6.97
N PRO A 7 -20.46 2.96 7.41
CA PRO A 7 -20.85 3.33 8.77
C PRO A 7 -22.33 3.03 9.02
N GLY A 8 -22.66 2.61 10.23
CA GLY A 8 -24.04 2.44 10.67
C GLY A 8 -24.80 3.77 10.73
N ARG A 9 -26.11 3.72 10.45
CA ARG A 9 -27.01 4.89 10.56
C ARG A 9 -27.46 5.21 11.99
N THR A 10 -27.24 4.29 12.92
CA THR A 10 -27.72 4.36 14.30
C THR A 10 -26.53 4.49 15.25
N GLU A 11 -26.61 5.47 16.15
CA GLU A 11 -25.72 5.77 17.31
C GLU A 11 -24.69 6.90 17.16
N GLY A 12 -24.77 7.84 18.11
CA GLY A 12 -24.00 9.08 18.20
C GLY A 12 -22.51 8.96 18.50
N ASN A 13 -21.90 7.77 18.34
CA ASN A 13 -20.47 7.56 18.54
C ASN A 13 -19.63 7.99 17.31
N LEU A 14 -20.25 8.12 16.13
CA LEU A 14 -19.53 8.52 14.92
C LEU A 14 -19.19 10.03 14.89
N VAL A 15 -19.91 10.87 15.63
CA VAL A 15 -19.72 12.34 15.63
C VAL A 15 -18.34 12.74 16.18
N GLU A 16 -17.76 11.94 17.07
CA GLU A 16 -16.40 12.13 17.60
C GLU A 16 -15.32 11.41 16.76
N GLY A 17 -15.74 10.66 15.74
CA GLY A 17 -14.88 9.83 14.90
C GLY A 17 -14.55 8.48 15.54
N TYR A 18 -14.99 7.38 14.93
CA TYR A 18 -14.66 6.04 15.40
C TYR A 18 -13.49 5.45 14.62
N ARG A 19 -12.36 5.15 15.30
CA ARG A 19 -11.18 4.58 14.66
C ARG A 19 -11.25 3.06 14.57
N VAL A 20 -11.26 2.53 13.34
CA VAL A 20 -10.92 1.15 13.04
C VAL A 20 -9.41 1.07 12.83
N ALA A 21 -8.73 0.31 13.68
CA ALA A 21 -7.28 0.24 13.68
C ALA A 21 -6.72 -0.51 12.45
N ARG A 22 -5.51 -0.15 12.05
CA ARG A 22 -4.67 -1.00 11.21
C ARG A 22 -4.48 -2.37 11.86
N GLY A 23 -4.44 -3.43 11.06
CA GLY A 23 -4.29 -4.79 11.57
C GLY A 23 -5.61 -5.44 11.99
N THR A 24 -6.75 -4.75 11.85
CA THR A 24 -8.07 -5.35 12.06
C THR A 24 -8.27 -6.49 11.06
N SER A 25 -8.73 -7.61 11.59
CA SER A 25 -9.02 -8.82 10.82
C SER A 25 -10.44 -8.78 10.28
N PHE A 26 -10.59 -9.15 9.01
CA PHE A 26 -11.85 -9.32 8.32
C PHE A 26 -11.95 -10.76 7.80
N THR A 27 -13.14 -11.34 7.89
CA THR A 27 -13.43 -12.69 7.39
C THR A 27 -14.42 -12.58 6.26
N ALA A 28 -14.11 -13.20 5.13
CA ALA A 28 -15.01 -13.29 3.99
C ALA A 28 -15.99 -14.44 4.13
N ARG A 29 -17.14 -14.35 3.45
CA ARG A 29 -18.05 -15.49 3.27
C ARG A 29 -17.31 -16.65 2.59
N VAL A 30 -17.68 -17.88 2.97
CA VAL A 30 -17.08 -19.09 2.38
C VAL A 30 -17.46 -19.17 0.90
N PRO A 31 -16.50 -19.29 -0.04
CA PRO A 31 -16.80 -19.45 -1.45
C PRO A 31 -17.65 -20.69 -1.74
N ASP A 32 -18.45 -20.66 -2.81
CA ASP A 32 -19.30 -21.78 -3.19
C ASP A 32 -18.46 -23.05 -3.47
N GLY A 33 -18.83 -24.17 -2.83
CA GLY A 33 -18.12 -25.45 -2.94
C GLY A 33 -16.88 -25.58 -2.05
N GLU A 34 -16.48 -24.51 -1.35
CA GLU A 34 -15.35 -24.50 -0.42
C GLU A 34 -15.80 -24.64 1.04
N LYS A 35 -14.84 -24.90 1.94
CA LYS A 35 -15.11 -25.06 3.38
C LYS A 35 -14.40 -24.04 4.26
N THR A 36 -13.40 -23.36 3.71
CA THR A 36 -12.54 -22.44 4.46
C THR A 36 -12.89 -21.00 4.11
N ALA A 37 -13.20 -20.20 5.14
CA ALA A 37 -13.37 -18.76 4.98
C ALA A 37 -12.01 -18.07 4.77
N CYS A 38 -11.96 -17.08 3.88
CA CYS A 38 -10.75 -16.28 3.68
C CYS A 38 -10.63 -15.19 4.74
N GLN A 39 -9.42 -14.94 5.22
CA GLN A 39 -9.12 -13.89 6.19
C GLN A 39 -8.27 -12.79 5.57
N PHE A 40 -8.63 -11.55 5.82
CA PHE A 40 -7.93 -10.36 5.35
C PHE A 40 -7.56 -9.47 6.54
N THR A 41 -6.49 -8.70 6.41
CA THR A 41 -6.02 -7.76 7.43
C THR A 41 -5.93 -6.35 6.85
N SER A 42 -6.39 -5.33 7.60
CA SER A 42 -6.35 -3.93 7.18
C SER A 42 -4.92 -3.35 7.15
N GLY A 43 -4.62 -2.58 6.10
CA GLY A 43 -3.30 -1.98 5.88
C GLY A 43 -3.09 -0.63 6.55
N GLN A 44 -4.16 0.10 6.87
CA GLN A 44 -4.11 1.42 7.48
C GLN A 44 -5.33 1.66 8.38
N ASP A 45 -5.19 2.61 9.30
CA ASP A 45 -6.28 3.09 10.15
C ASP A 45 -7.37 3.76 9.32
N VAL A 46 -8.62 3.61 9.75
CA VAL A 46 -9.77 4.32 9.18
C VAL A 46 -10.57 4.95 10.30
N THR A 47 -10.75 6.27 10.24
CA THR A 47 -11.69 6.97 11.14
C THR A 47 -13.03 7.13 10.43
N LEU A 48 -14.06 6.51 10.99
CA LEU A 48 -15.43 6.56 10.52
C LEU A 48 -16.10 7.84 11.02
N TRP A 49 -16.79 8.51 10.11
CA TRP A 49 -17.57 9.71 10.38
C TRP A 49 -18.98 9.52 9.79
N PRO A 50 -20.02 10.20 10.28
CA PRO A 50 -21.37 10.11 9.74
C PRO A 50 -21.46 10.98 8.48
N LEU A 51 -20.64 10.70 7.47
CA LEU A 51 -20.47 11.52 6.26
C LEU A 51 -20.58 10.67 5.00
N THR A 52 -21.16 11.25 3.96
CA THR A 52 -21.16 10.67 2.61
C THR A 52 -20.82 11.72 1.56
N ILE A 53 -20.22 11.29 0.45
CA ILE A 53 -20.06 12.14 -0.74
C ILE A 53 -21.38 12.12 -1.50
N THR A 54 -22.02 13.27 -1.66
CA THR A 54 -23.28 13.42 -2.41
C THR A 54 -23.03 13.86 -3.85
N GLN A 55 -21.95 14.61 -4.09
CA GLN A 55 -21.60 15.11 -5.41
C GLN A 55 -20.08 15.25 -5.53
N ALA A 56 -19.55 14.90 -6.70
CA ALA A 56 -18.19 15.25 -7.08
C ALA A 56 -18.18 15.72 -8.54
N ARG A 57 -17.46 16.80 -8.84
CA ARG A 57 -17.28 17.30 -10.22
C ARG A 57 -15.91 17.94 -10.39
N LEU A 58 -15.29 17.70 -11.53
CA LEU A 58 -14.18 18.52 -12.01
C LEU A 58 -14.73 19.67 -12.85
N THR A 59 -14.28 20.88 -12.56
CA THR A 59 -14.73 22.09 -13.27
C THR A 59 -13.54 22.90 -13.77
N GLY A 60 -13.82 23.86 -14.65
CA GLY A 60 -12.89 24.96 -14.91
C GLY A 60 -12.72 25.87 -13.69
N ILE A 61 -12.26 27.09 -13.92
CA ILE A 61 -12.08 28.09 -12.87
C ILE A 61 -13.43 28.35 -12.18
N PRO A 62 -13.54 28.19 -10.84
CA PRO A 62 -14.81 28.36 -10.14
C PRO A 62 -15.18 29.86 -10.05
N PRO A 63 -16.27 30.31 -10.71
CA PRO A 63 -16.64 31.73 -10.75
C PRO A 63 -17.28 32.24 -9.45
N ASP A 64 -17.80 31.33 -8.63
CA ASP A 64 -18.50 31.60 -7.38
C ASP A 64 -17.57 31.82 -6.18
N ILE A 65 -16.26 31.60 -6.35
CA ILE A 65 -15.24 31.85 -5.33
C ILE A 65 -14.54 33.18 -5.66
N PRO A 66 -14.89 34.29 -4.99
CA PRO A 66 -14.29 35.59 -5.27
C PRO A 66 -12.81 35.62 -4.83
N ALA A 67 -12.00 36.42 -5.53
CA ALA A 67 -10.60 36.70 -5.17
C ALA A 67 -9.73 35.44 -4.95
N LEU A 68 -9.79 34.47 -5.87
CA LEU A 68 -9.03 33.21 -5.83
C LEU A 68 -7.53 33.40 -5.52
N ASP A 69 -6.93 34.47 -6.05
CA ASP A 69 -5.52 34.82 -5.85
C ASP A 69 -5.13 34.98 -4.37
N ARG A 70 -6.10 35.22 -3.47
CA ARG A 70 -5.88 35.27 -2.02
C ARG A 70 -5.53 33.91 -1.41
N TYR A 71 -6.00 32.83 -2.02
CA TYR A 71 -5.91 31.47 -1.47
C TYR A 71 -4.77 30.66 -2.05
N VAL A 72 -4.14 31.13 -3.13
CA VAL A 72 -3.06 30.42 -3.81
C VAL A 72 -1.72 31.14 -3.63
N PRO A 73 -0.58 30.43 -3.75
CA PRO A 73 0.73 31.07 -3.70
C PRO A 73 0.89 32.14 -4.80
N ALA A 74 1.62 33.20 -4.51
CA ALA A 74 1.84 34.29 -5.45
C ALA A 74 2.39 33.79 -6.81
N GLY A 75 1.80 34.27 -7.91
CA GLY A 75 2.17 33.87 -9.26
C GLY A 75 1.57 32.54 -9.74
N THR A 76 0.77 31.88 -8.92
CA THR A 76 0.06 30.64 -9.29
C THR A 76 -1.27 30.98 -9.94
N GLN A 77 -1.52 30.45 -11.14
CA GLN A 77 -2.78 30.66 -11.84
C GLN A 77 -3.69 29.44 -11.67
N VAL A 78 -4.88 29.63 -11.09
CA VAL A 78 -5.92 28.58 -11.05
C VAL A 78 -6.47 28.35 -12.45
N ARG A 79 -6.55 27.09 -12.88
CA ARG A 79 -7.06 26.66 -14.19
C ARG A 79 -8.19 25.65 -14.11
N GLY A 80 -8.47 25.12 -12.92
CA GLY A 80 -9.56 24.17 -12.69
C GLY A 80 -9.83 23.96 -11.21
N ALA A 81 -10.80 23.10 -10.91
CA ALA A 81 -11.10 22.70 -9.55
C ALA A 81 -11.71 21.30 -9.49
N LEU A 82 -11.46 20.57 -8.39
CA LEU A 82 -12.28 19.44 -7.95
C LEU A 82 -13.23 19.93 -6.85
N ARG A 83 -14.54 19.83 -7.09
CA ARG A 83 -15.58 20.14 -6.10
C ARG A 83 -16.13 18.85 -5.53
N LEU A 84 -16.03 18.69 -4.21
CA LEU A 84 -16.60 17.58 -3.46
C LEU A 84 -17.66 18.12 -2.51
N ARG A 85 -18.90 17.67 -2.66
CA ARG A 85 -19.97 17.93 -1.70
C ARG A 85 -20.14 16.73 -0.78
N LEU A 86 -20.11 17.01 0.51
CA LEU A 86 -20.28 16.06 1.59
C LEU A 86 -21.57 16.40 2.32
N ALA A 87 -22.31 15.37 2.74
CA ALA A 87 -23.46 15.51 3.61
C ALA A 87 -23.29 14.65 4.86
N THR A 88 -23.72 15.17 6.00
CA THR A 88 -23.84 14.41 7.24
C THR A 88 -25.03 13.45 7.19
N MET A 89 -24.97 12.39 7.99
CA MET A 89 -26.07 11.44 8.16
C MET A 89 -26.88 11.79 9.42
N GLY A 90 -28.21 11.62 9.36
CA GLY A 90 -29.11 11.94 10.46
C GLY A 90 -29.18 13.45 10.77
N ASP A 91 -29.45 13.80 12.02
CA ASP A 91 -29.58 15.20 12.48
C ASP A 91 -28.24 15.82 12.95
N VAL A 92 -27.11 15.33 12.42
CA VAL A 92 -25.77 15.82 12.75
C VAL A 92 -25.43 17.04 11.88
N ARG A 93 -24.93 18.14 12.45
CA ARG A 93 -24.43 19.27 11.67
C ARG A 93 -22.95 19.06 11.34
N VAL A 94 -22.49 19.68 10.26
CA VAL A 94 -21.07 19.63 9.88
C VAL A 94 -20.17 20.19 10.99
N SER A 95 -20.59 21.28 11.63
CA SER A 95 -19.85 21.90 12.75
C SER A 95 -19.75 21.02 14.01
N ASP A 96 -20.56 19.96 14.12
CA ASP A 96 -20.50 19.01 15.24
C ASP A 96 -19.38 17.97 15.08
N LEU A 97 -18.77 17.84 13.89
CA LEU A 97 -17.68 16.88 13.59
C LEU A 97 -16.32 17.34 14.15
N LYS A 98 -16.28 17.51 15.47
CA LYS A 98 -15.13 18.03 16.21
C LYS A 98 -13.98 17.03 16.17
N GLY A 99 -12.95 17.33 15.40
CA GLY A 99 -11.76 16.48 15.24
C GLY A 99 -11.53 15.98 13.81
N LEU A 100 -12.46 16.21 12.89
CA LEU A 100 -12.27 15.93 11.47
C LEU A 100 -11.37 17.01 10.83
N ASP A 101 -10.05 16.80 10.93
CA ASP A 101 -9.07 17.66 10.26
C ASP A 101 -8.49 17.04 8.99
N ARG A 102 -8.46 15.70 8.94
CA ARG A 102 -7.91 14.93 7.82
C ARG A 102 -8.92 13.92 7.31
N LEU A 103 -9.19 13.95 6.01
CA LEU A 103 -10.14 13.04 5.35
C LEU A 103 -9.45 12.28 4.20
N PRO A 104 -9.08 11.00 4.40
CA PRO A 104 -8.67 10.12 3.32
C PRO A 104 -9.84 9.80 2.38
N VAL A 105 -9.59 9.88 1.08
CA VAL A 105 -10.55 9.58 0.02
C VAL A 105 -9.92 8.61 -0.97
N TYR A 106 -10.65 7.54 -1.29
CA TYR A 106 -10.25 6.56 -2.30
C TYR A 106 -10.82 6.91 -3.66
N LEU A 107 -10.01 6.81 -4.72
CA LEU A 107 -10.40 6.98 -6.11
C LEU A 107 -10.92 5.64 -6.66
N ALA A 108 -12.24 5.49 -6.66
CA ALA A 108 -12.96 4.31 -7.07
C ALA A 108 -13.30 4.31 -8.57
N GLY A 109 -13.84 3.19 -9.06
CA GLY A 109 -14.31 3.07 -10.45
C GLY A 109 -13.22 2.64 -11.43
N ASP A 110 -13.23 3.16 -12.65
CA ASP A 110 -12.27 2.75 -13.68
C ASP A 110 -10.82 3.12 -13.30
N GLU A 111 -9.87 2.22 -13.56
CA GLU A 111 -8.46 2.40 -13.16
C GLU A 111 -7.75 3.49 -13.96
N GLN A 112 -8.04 3.63 -15.26
CA GLN A 112 -7.44 4.68 -16.08
C GLN A 112 -7.88 6.06 -15.57
N VAL A 113 -9.18 6.22 -15.28
CA VAL A 113 -9.72 7.45 -14.68
C VAL A 113 -9.13 7.70 -13.30
N ALA A 114 -9.09 6.70 -12.42
CA ALA A 114 -8.52 6.82 -11.08
C ALA A 114 -7.04 7.22 -11.12
N SER A 115 -6.25 6.65 -12.04
CA SER A 115 -4.82 6.97 -12.17
C SER A 115 -4.57 8.40 -12.65
N HIS A 116 -5.37 8.90 -13.58
CA HIS A 116 -5.27 10.28 -14.06
C HIS A 116 -5.78 11.30 -13.04
N LEU A 117 -6.83 10.94 -12.28
CA LEU A 117 -7.25 11.73 -11.11
C LEU A 117 -6.16 11.80 -10.06
N PHE A 118 -5.51 10.68 -9.76
CA PHE A 118 -4.41 10.61 -8.82
C PHE A 118 -3.22 11.50 -9.27
N GLU A 119 -2.84 11.46 -10.55
CA GLU A 119 -1.84 12.39 -11.11
C GLU A 119 -2.30 13.85 -10.96
N LEU A 120 -3.50 14.19 -11.44
CA LEU A 120 -4.00 15.55 -11.45
C LEU A 120 -4.03 16.15 -10.04
N LEU A 121 -4.54 15.42 -9.06
CA LEU A 121 -4.69 15.91 -7.68
C LEU A 121 -3.34 16.15 -7.02
N HIS A 122 -2.36 15.26 -7.18
CA HIS A 122 -1.07 15.41 -6.51
C HIS A 122 -0.09 16.34 -7.25
N VAL A 123 -0.31 16.56 -8.54
CA VAL A 123 0.55 17.43 -9.34
C VAL A 123 0.01 18.85 -9.47
N ALA A 124 -1.32 19.02 -9.53
CA ALA A 124 -1.94 20.32 -9.82
C ALA A 124 -2.63 20.97 -8.62
N SER A 125 -2.86 20.26 -7.51
CA SER A 125 -3.49 20.86 -6.33
C SER A 125 -2.63 21.95 -5.72
N VAL A 126 -3.22 23.12 -5.48
CA VAL A 126 -2.53 24.27 -4.89
C VAL A 126 -3.10 24.70 -3.55
N ALA A 127 -4.42 24.58 -3.37
CA ALA A 127 -5.11 24.91 -2.12
C ALA A 127 -6.50 24.25 -2.10
N SER A 128 -7.10 24.14 -0.93
CA SER A 128 -8.51 23.73 -0.76
C SER A 128 -9.29 24.84 -0.11
N VAL A 129 -10.49 25.14 -0.61
CA VAL A 129 -11.43 26.13 -0.06
C VAL A 129 -12.67 25.41 0.43
N ILE A 130 -13.17 25.78 1.61
CA ILE A 130 -14.24 25.07 2.32
C ILE A 130 -15.33 26.07 2.72
N ALA A 131 -16.57 25.77 2.35
CA ALA A 131 -17.76 26.54 2.74
C ALA A 131 -19.03 25.68 2.66
N ALA A 132 -20.14 26.21 3.17
CA ALA A 132 -21.45 25.66 2.88
C ALA A 132 -21.75 25.79 1.37
N PRO A 133 -22.48 24.84 0.76
CA PRO A 133 -22.83 24.91 -0.66
C PRO A 133 -23.50 26.23 -1.04
N GLY A 134 -22.94 26.93 -2.02
CA GLY A 134 -23.44 28.23 -2.48
C GLY A 134 -23.01 29.45 -1.65
N GLU A 135 -22.23 29.26 -0.58
CA GLU A 135 -21.81 30.35 0.32
C GLU A 135 -20.36 30.85 0.11
N PHE A 136 -19.65 30.39 -0.93
CA PHE A 136 -18.25 30.79 -1.17
C PHE A 136 -18.05 32.31 -1.38
N GLY A 137 -19.08 33.02 -1.84
CA GLY A 137 -19.09 34.47 -2.03
C GLY A 137 -19.96 35.24 -1.03
N ALA A 138 -20.41 34.61 0.06
CA ALA A 138 -21.33 35.24 1.01
C ALA A 138 -20.69 36.44 1.72
N SER A 139 -21.39 37.58 1.75
CA SER A 139 -20.90 38.80 2.40
C SER A 139 -20.76 38.59 3.91
N GLY A 140 -19.60 38.97 4.47
CA GLY A 140 -19.31 38.85 5.90
C GLY A 140 -18.96 37.42 6.39
N ARG A 141 -18.95 36.41 5.51
CA ARG A 141 -18.58 35.03 5.83
C ARG A 141 -17.58 34.49 4.79
N PRO A 142 -16.29 34.87 4.86
CA PRO A 142 -15.30 34.36 3.93
C PRO A 142 -15.12 32.84 4.10
N PRO A 143 -14.91 32.09 3.01
CA PRO A 143 -14.67 30.65 3.10
C PRO A 143 -13.35 30.39 3.85
N SER A 144 -13.26 29.21 4.46
CA SER A 144 -11.99 28.73 5.02
C SER A 144 -11.10 28.21 3.90
N ALA A 145 -9.78 28.35 4.05
CA ALA A 145 -8.84 27.90 3.03
C ALA A 145 -7.61 27.24 3.64
N VAL A 146 -7.21 26.13 3.05
CA VAL A 146 -6.00 25.39 3.37
C VAL A 146 -5.02 25.63 2.23
N THR A 147 -4.00 26.44 2.49
CA THR A 147 -3.07 26.95 1.47
C THR A 147 -1.75 26.17 1.42
N HIS A 148 -1.55 25.25 2.36
CA HIS A 148 -0.35 24.42 2.47
C HIS A 148 -0.75 22.97 2.71
N ASN A 149 -0.14 22.04 1.97
CA ASN A 149 -0.39 20.60 2.08
C ASN A 149 -1.89 20.21 2.06
N ALA A 150 -2.69 20.92 1.27
CA ALA A 150 -4.14 20.75 1.23
C ALA A 150 -4.56 19.36 0.71
N VAL A 151 -3.76 18.81 -0.20
CA VAL A 151 -3.85 17.44 -0.70
C VAL A 151 -2.51 16.74 -0.43
N GLU A 152 -2.57 15.57 0.18
CA GLU A 152 -1.42 14.74 0.51
C GLU A 152 -1.58 13.33 -0.07
N HIS A 153 -0.46 12.69 -0.44
CA HIS A 153 -0.45 11.27 -0.75
C HIS A 153 -0.85 10.42 0.47
N GLU A 154 -1.72 9.44 0.24
CA GLU A 154 -2.14 8.48 1.27
C GLU A 154 -1.76 7.06 0.83
N GLY A 155 -1.32 6.21 1.78
CA GLY A 155 -0.91 4.83 1.50
C GLY A 155 0.57 4.69 1.11
N LEU A 156 1.38 5.74 1.29
CA LEU A 156 2.82 5.74 1.01
C LEU A 156 3.70 5.74 2.28
N ARG A 157 3.11 5.78 3.48
CA ARG A 157 3.88 5.82 4.71
C ARG A 157 4.26 4.43 5.21
N THR A 158 5.26 4.35 6.09
CA THR A 158 5.75 3.08 6.65
C THR A 158 4.71 2.38 7.51
N ASP A 159 3.82 3.14 8.14
CA ASP A 159 2.66 2.68 8.92
C ASP A 159 1.48 2.25 8.04
N GLN A 160 1.58 2.32 6.72
CA GLN A 160 0.51 1.97 5.77
C GLN A 160 0.88 0.82 4.81
N ASN A 161 2.02 0.17 5.03
CA ASN A 161 2.42 -1.00 4.25
C ASN A 161 1.48 -2.19 4.53
N LEU A 162 1.19 -2.98 3.50
CA LEU A 162 0.47 -4.24 3.62
C LEU A 162 1.44 -5.40 3.91
N LEU A 163 2.57 -5.42 3.22
CA LEU A 163 3.62 -6.41 3.41
C LEU A 163 4.41 -6.10 4.68
N PRO A 164 4.80 -7.13 5.46
CA PRO A 164 5.65 -6.94 6.63
C PRO A 164 6.93 -6.21 6.24
N LEU A 165 7.25 -5.14 6.96
CA LEU A 165 8.46 -4.37 6.74
C LEU A 165 9.52 -4.83 7.74
N THR A 166 10.57 -5.51 7.25
CA THR A 166 11.65 -5.99 8.11
C THR A 166 12.35 -4.80 8.76
N TRP A 167 12.93 -3.89 7.97
CA TRP A 167 13.54 -2.64 8.46
C TRP A 167 13.01 -1.43 7.67
N THR A 168 12.87 -0.29 8.34
CA THR A 168 12.33 0.96 7.78
C THR A 168 13.07 1.41 6.52
N LYS A 169 14.39 1.16 6.42
CA LYS A 169 15.19 1.49 5.23
C LYS A 169 14.71 0.77 3.95
N PHE A 170 14.09 -0.40 4.06
CA PHE A 170 13.60 -1.15 2.89
C PHE A 170 12.19 -0.76 2.45
N HIS A 171 11.64 0.32 2.99
CA HIS A 171 10.28 0.73 2.69
C HIS A 171 10.01 0.91 1.18
N GLY A 172 10.93 1.54 0.44
CA GLY A 172 10.79 1.68 -1.01
C GLY A 172 10.73 0.34 -1.76
N HIS A 173 11.33 -0.73 -1.22
CA HIS A 173 11.21 -2.08 -1.80
C HIS A 173 9.82 -2.68 -1.54
N ASN A 174 9.24 -2.47 -0.34
CA ASN A 174 7.85 -2.87 -0.06
C ASN A 174 6.86 -2.14 -0.97
N LEU A 175 7.04 -0.82 -1.16
CA LEU A 175 6.18 -0.05 -2.09
C LEU A 175 6.24 -0.63 -3.51
N LEU A 176 7.43 -1.00 -3.99
CA LEU A 176 7.61 -1.59 -5.31
C LEU A 176 6.98 -2.99 -5.42
N HIS A 177 7.14 -3.85 -4.41
CA HIS A 177 6.44 -5.13 -4.37
C HIS A 177 4.92 -4.97 -4.38
N GLU A 178 4.40 -4.02 -3.60
CA GLU A 178 2.97 -3.79 -3.50
C GLU A 178 2.41 -3.14 -4.76
N TYR A 179 3.18 -2.30 -5.46
CA TYR A 179 2.83 -1.77 -6.78
C TYR A 179 2.60 -2.87 -7.79
N PHE A 180 3.59 -3.75 -7.96
CA PHE A 180 3.48 -4.83 -8.91
C PHE A 180 2.47 -5.89 -8.47
N ALA A 181 2.15 -6.01 -7.18
CA ALA A 181 1.17 -6.99 -6.70
C ALA A 181 -0.29 -6.48 -6.78
N CYS A 182 -0.53 -5.20 -6.50
CA CYS A 182 -1.88 -4.63 -6.40
C CYS A 182 -1.82 -3.09 -6.49
N PRO A 183 -1.60 -2.49 -7.68
CA PRO A 183 -1.46 -1.03 -7.81
C PRO A 183 -2.70 -0.27 -7.33
N GLU A 184 -3.88 -0.90 -7.39
CA GLU A 184 -5.14 -0.35 -6.90
C GLU A 184 -5.13 0.08 -5.43
N ARG A 185 -4.19 -0.41 -4.62
CA ARG A 185 -4.08 -0.03 -3.21
C ARG A 185 -3.63 1.42 -3.00
N PHE A 186 -3.05 2.05 -4.03
CA PHE A 186 -2.41 3.36 -3.94
C PHE A 186 -3.32 4.52 -4.32
N TRP A 187 -4.50 4.25 -4.86
CA TRP A 187 -5.40 5.28 -5.38
C TRP A 187 -6.13 6.06 -4.27
N PHE A 188 -5.38 6.58 -3.30
CA PHE A 188 -5.86 7.42 -2.22
C PHE A 188 -5.23 8.81 -2.28
N PHE A 189 -5.99 9.80 -1.83
CA PHE A 189 -5.45 11.10 -1.43
C PHE A 189 -6.08 11.49 -0.11
N ALA A 190 -5.43 12.36 0.65
CA ALA A 190 -6.00 12.93 1.86
C ALA A 190 -6.19 14.43 1.73
N LEU A 191 -7.35 14.91 2.16
CA LEU A 191 -7.63 16.33 2.36
C LEU A 191 -7.26 16.70 3.81
N ASN A 192 -6.47 17.75 4.00
CA ASN A 192 -5.98 18.19 5.31
C ASN A 192 -6.52 19.56 5.71
N GLY A 193 -6.39 19.94 6.98
CA GLY A 193 -6.74 21.26 7.49
C GLY A 193 -8.25 21.55 7.48
N LEU A 194 -9.07 20.52 7.54
CA LEU A 194 -10.52 20.64 7.36
C LEU A 194 -11.21 21.27 8.58
N ALA A 195 -10.67 21.10 9.79
CA ALA A 195 -11.39 21.36 11.04
C ALA A 195 -11.91 22.81 11.13
N GLU A 196 -11.07 23.78 10.76
CA GLU A 196 -11.46 25.19 10.75
C GLU A 196 -12.62 25.46 9.79
N GLY A 197 -12.58 24.91 8.57
CA GLY A 197 -13.65 25.08 7.59
C GLY A 197 -14.96 24.42 8.01
N LEU A 198 -14.88 23.18 8.51
CA LEU A 198 -16.07 22.43 8.94
C LEU A 198 -16.75 23.08 10.14
N SER A 199 -16.00 23.61 11.10
CA SER A 199 -16.56 24.29 12.29
C SER A 199 -17.39 25.54 11.99
N ARG A 200 -17.24 26.13 10.79
CA ARG A 200 -17.97 27.32 10.34
C ARG A 200 -19.27 26.99 9.60
N VAL A 201 -19.58 25.71 9.39
CA VAL A 201 -20.75 25.26 8.64
C VAL A 201 -21.79 24.68 9.58
N ASP A 202 -22.86 25.44 9.84
CA ASP A 202 -23.95 25.03 10.73
C ASP A 202 -24.98 24.08 10.08
N GLY A 203 -24.91 23.92 8.76
CA GLY A 203 -25.79 23.01 7.99
C GLY A 203 -25.35 21.55 8.04
N SER A 204 -26.11 20.69 7.34
CA SER A 204 -25.79 19.27 7.14
C SER A 204 -24.94 19.00 5.89
N GLU A 205 -24.68 20.01 5.06
CA GLU A 205 -23.86 19.88 3.86
C GLU A 205 -22.67 20.84 3.88
N VAL A 206 -21.55 20.38 3.34
CA VAL A 206 -20.33 21.17 3.13
C VAL A 206 -19.75 20.88 1.75
N GLU A 207 -19.15 21.89 1.13
CA GLU A 207 -18.44 21.75 -0.12
C GLU A 207 -16.95 22.05 0.09
N ILE A 208 -16.10 21.13 -0.35
CA ILE A 208 -14.65 21.25 -0.38
C ILE A 208 -14.22 21.40 -1.84
N VAL A 209 -13.57 22.51 -2.16
CA VAL A 209 -13.11 22.84 -3.51
C VAL A 209 -11.59 22.84 -3.54
N VAL A 210 -11.00 21.80 -4.14
CA VAL A 210 -9.56 21.73 -4.41
C VAL A 210 -9.26 22.55 -5.66
N LEU A 211 -8.51 23.63 -5.51
CA LEU A 211 -8.07 24.49 -6.60
C LEU A 211 -6.89 23.84 -7.33
N LEU A 212 -6.93 23.85 -8.66
CA LEU A 212 -5.95 23.21 -9.53
C LEU A 212 -5.26 24.24 -10.43
N ASP A 213 -3.94 24.17 -10.58
CA ASP A 213 -3.17 24.99 -11.52
C ASP A 213 -3.12 24.42 -12.95
N ARG A 214 -3.67 23.22 -13.15
CA ARG A 214 -3.89 22.58 -14.46
C ARG A 214 -5.38 22.43 -14.72
N ALA A 215 -5.76 22.58 -15.99
CA ALA A 215 -7.13 22.33 -16.41
C ALA A 215 -7.42 20.81 -16.40
N PRO A 216 -8.60 20.37 -15.94
CA PRO A 216 -8.96 18.94 -15.89
C PRO A 216 -9.13 18.30 -17.28
N GLY A 217 -9.32 19.10 -18.34
CA GLY A 217 -9.43 18.60 -19.71
C GLY A 217 -10.56 17.60 -19.89
N GLN A 218 -10.30 16.50 -20.61
CA GLN A 218 -11.28 15.44 -20.89
C GLN A 218 -11.74 14.70 -19.63
N LEU A 219 -10.94 14.71 -18.55
CA LEU A 219 -11.26 14.06 -17.29
C LEU A 219 -12.53 14.66 -16.65
N ALA A 220 -12.84 15.94 -16.96
CA ALA A 220 -14.03 16.61 -16.44
C ALA A 220 -15.35 15.87 -16.75
N ASN A 221 -15.42 15.18 -17.89
CA ASN A 221 -16.62 14.46 -18.33
C ASN A 221 -16.73 13.04 -17.75
N LEU A 222 -15.70 12.54 -17.07
CA LEU A 222 -15.61 11.17 -16.57
C LEU A 222 -15.76 11.07 -15.04
N VAL A 223 -15.92 12.22 -14.38
CA VAL A 223 -15.85 12.37 -12.93
C VAL A 223 -17.20 12.75 -12.34
N ASP A 224 -17.69 11.86 -11.49
CA ASP A 224 -18.88 12.03 -10.66
C ASP A 224 -18.61 11.48 -9.24
N ALA A 225 -19.64 11.49 -8.38
CA ALA A 225 -19.53 11.00 -7.00
C ALA A 225 -19.11 9.52 -6.91
N SER A 226 -19.42 8.68 -7.90
CA SER A 226 -19.08 7.25 -7.89
C SER A 226 -17.57 6.99 -8.00
N ARG A 227 -16.80 7.99 -8.44
CA ARG A 227 -15.33 7.95 -8.51
C ARG A 227 -14.64 8.17 -7.17
N PHE A 228 -15.39 8.49 -6.11
CA PHE A 228 -14.81 8.78 -4.80
C PHE A 228 -15.51 7.95 -3.73
N ALA A 229 -14.73 7.29 -2.88
CA ALA A 229 -15.24 6.52 -1.77
C ALA A 229 -14.55 6.94 -0.45
N LEU A 230 -15.36 7.15 0.58
CA LEU A 230 -14.88 7.36 1.94
C LEU A 230 -14.72 6.03 2.67
N PHE A 231 -13.97 6.07 3.78
CA PHE A 231 -13.83 4.96 4.73
C PHE A 231 -13.30 3.68 4.09
N CYS A 232 -12.30 3.83 3.22
CA CYS A 232 -11.67 2.72 2.53
C CYS A 232 -10.31 2.38 3.15
N THR A 233 -9.97 1.10 3.16
CA THR A 233 -8.64 0.61 3.57
C THR A 233 -8.19 -0.50 2.63
N PRO A 234 -6.93 -0.48 2.17
CA PRO A 234 -6.37 -1.62 1.47
C PRO A 234 -6.31 -2.81 2.43
N VAL A 235 -6.64 -3.99 1.92
CA VAL A 235 -6.63 -5.24 2.70
C VAL A 235 -5.79 -6.30 2.00
N ILE A 236 -5.09 -7.10 2.80
CA ILE A 236 -4.22 -8.19 2.34
C ILE A 236 -4.65 -9.51 2.97
N ASN A 237 -4.63 -10.59 2.18
CA ASN A 237 -4.86 -11.94 2.64
C ASN A 237 -3.61 -12.48 3.35
N LEU A 238 -3.31 -11.92 4.53
CA LEU A 238 -2.15 -12.25 5.33
C LEU A 238 -2.53 -12.09 6.81
N PHE A 239 -2.44 -13.18 7.57
CA PHE A 239 -2.88 -13.21 8.96
C PHE A 239 -1.97 -14.11 9.80
N LYS A 240 -1.94 -13.83 11.11
CA LYS A 240 -1.19 -14.65 12.08
C LYS A 240 -2.04 -15.84 12.49
N LYS A 241 -1.42 -17.02 12.57
CA LYS A 241 -2.05 -18.22 13.10
C LYS A 241 -1.02 -19.06 13.85
N HIS A 242 -1.39 -19.52 15.04
CA HIS A 242 -0.70 -20.62 15.72
C HIS A 242 -1.21 -21.92 15.11
N THR A 243 -0.32 -22.73 14.54
CA THR A 243 -0.72 -23.98 13.87
C THR A 243 -1.08 -25.06 14.87
N ASP A 244 -1.89 -26.03 14.43
CA ASP A 244 -2.12 -27.25 15.19
C ASP A 244 -0.82 -28.02 15.38
N LYS A 245 -0.79 -28.88 16.40
CA LYS A 245 0.37 -29.72 16.71
C LYS A 245 0.56 -30.78 15.63
N VAL A 246 1.74 -30.77 15.01
CA VAL A 246 2.16 -31.72 13.97
C VAL A 246 3.05 -32.75 14.63
N GLU A 247 2.62 -34.01 14.60
CA GLU A 247 3.49 -35.12 15.03
C GLU A 247 4.68 -35.25 14.07
N ILE A 248 5.88 -35.37 14.63
CA ILE A 248 7.14 -35.53 13.91
C ILE A 248 7.81 -36.86 14.21
N SER A 249 8.51 -37.39 13.20
CA SER A 249 9.30 -38.61 13.34
C SER A 249 10.76 -38.26 13.60
N PRO A 250 11.40 -38.80 14.65
CA PRO A 250 12.85 -38.61 14.89
C PRO A 250 13.75 -39.15 13.76
N ARG A 251 13.19 -39.90 12.80
CA ARG A 251 13.91 -40.45 11.64
C ARG A 251 14.04 -39.45 10.48
N GLU A 252 13.25 -38.39 10.50
CA GLU A 252 13.25 -37.36 9.45
C GLU A 252 14.11 -36.17 9.88
N THR A 253 14.88 -35.63 8.93
CA THR A 253 15.71 -34.44 9.16
C THR A 253 14.98 -33.14 8.82
N GLU A 254 13.95 -33.23 7.98
CA GLU A 254 13.13 -32.11 7.54
C GLU A 254 11.65 -32.45 7.70
N PHE A 255 10.90 -31.54 8.30
CA PHE A 255 9.48 -31.71 8.60
C PHE A 255 8.65 -30.80 7.69
N HIS A 256 7.70 -31.39 6.95
CA HIS A 256 6.78 -30.62 6.12
C HIS A 256 5.76 -29.88 6.98
N LEU A 257 5.78 -28.55 6.94
CA LEU A 257 4.83 -27.73 7.68
C LEU A 257 3.53 -27.57 6.90
N VAL A 258 2.49 -28.27 7.35
CA VAL A 258 1.13 -28.18 6.83
C VAL A 258 0.24 -27.46 7.86
N PRO A 259 -0.15 -26.18 7.65
CA PRO A 259 -0.85 -25.39 8.67
C PRO A 259 -2.20 -25.94 9.12
N ALA A 260 -2.89 -26.67 8.24
CA ALA A 260 -4.16 -27.33 8.53
C ALA A 260 -4.22 -28.67 7.79
N ARG A 261 -4.09 -29.79 8.50
CA ARG A 261 -4.03 -31.13 7.89
C ARG A 261 -5.31 -31.54 7.14
N LEU A 262 -6.47 -31.06 7.59
CA LEU A 262 -7.77 -31.32 6.95
C LEU A 262 -8.01 -30.45 5.71
N ALA A 263 -7.23 -29.37 5.54
CA ALA A 263 -7.36 -28.38 4.47
C ALA A 263 -5.98 -27.94 3.95
N PRO A 264 -5.13 -28.87 3.48
CA PRO A 264 -3.73 -28.59 3.16
C PRO A 264 -3.55 -27.68 1.94
N LEU A 265 -4.59 -27.54 1.10
CA LEU A 265 -4.60 -26.70 -0.09
C LEU A 265 -5.23 -25.32 0.16
N ASP A 266 -5.69 -25.05 1.38
CA ASP A 266 -6.39 -23.79 1.71
C ASP A 266 -5.48 -22.78 2.39
N TYR A 267 -4.28 -23.20 2.83
CA TYR A 267 -3.35 -22.36 3.58
C TYR A 267 -1.91 -22.47 3.07
N GLU A 268 -1.24 -21.36 2.89
CA GLU A 268 0.18 -21.29 2.55
C GLU A 268 0.95 -20.47 3.58
N VAL A 269 2.11 -21.00 3.97
CA VAL A 269 3.00 -20.35 4.93
C VAL A 269 3.71 -19.21 4.24
N PHE A 270 3.45 -17.97 4.67
CA PHE A 270 4.17 -16.78 4.22
C PHE A 270 5.53 -16.69 4.92
N SER A 271 5.53 -16.69 6.26
CA SER A 271 6.75 -16.66 7.06
C SER A 271 6.52 -17.32 8.41
N ILE A 272 7.60 -17.84 9.01
CA ILE A 272 7.58 -18.48 10.33
C ILE A 272 8.25 -17.54 11.34
N GLY A 273 7.56 -17.25 12.44
CA GLY A 273 8.09 -16.45 13.53
C GLY A 273 8.82 -17.29 14.57
N LYS A 274 8.11 -18.23 15.18
CA LYS A 274 8.62 -19.12 16.23
C LYS A 274 8.16 -20.55 15.99
N VAL A 275 8.98 -21.50 16.40
CA VAL A 275 8.65 -22.94 16.39
C VAL A 275 8.72 -23.45 17.82
N TYR A 276 7.77 -24.30 18.19
CA TYR A 276 7.66 -24.87 19.53
C TYR A 276 7.71 -26.39 19.43
N GLY A 277 8.64 -27.01 20.17
CA GLY A 277 8.76 -28.46 20.31
C GLY A 277 8.16 -28.96 21.62
N GLN A 278 7.47 -30.10 21.58
CA GLN A 278 6.89 -30.77 22.75
C GLN A 278 7.13 -32.28 22.72
N VAL A 279 7.45 -32.85 23.88
CA VAL A 279 7.61 -34.31 24.08
C VAL A 279 6.26 -35.02 24.12
N ALA A 280 5.28 -34.41 24.78
CA ALA A 280 3.90 -34.88 24.85
C ALA A 280 2.95 -33.70 24.60
N ILE A 281 1.70 -33.99 24.23
CA ILE A 281 0.72 -32.94 23.91
C ILE A 281 0.52 -31.94 25.08
N THR A 282 0.74 -32.37 26.32
CA THR A 282 0.60 -31.57 27.53
C THR A 282 1.92 -31.04 28.11
N SER A 283 3.07 -31.32 27.48
CA SER A 283 4.37 -30.89 28.00
C SER A 283 4.63 -29.40 27.75
N THR A 284 5.53 -28.82 28.54
CA THR A 284 6.06 -27.47 28.31
C THR A 284 6.63 -27.35 26.89
N GLU A 285 6.44 -26.18 26.29
CA GLU A 285 6.93 -25.86 24.96
C GLU A 285 8.41 -25.46 25.01
N LEU A 286 9.22 -26.12 24.19
CA LEU A 286 10.59 -25.72 23.90
C LEU A 286 10.58 -24.77 22.71
N GLU A 287 10.93 -23.52 22.93
CA GLU A 287 11.03 -22.52 21.86
C GLU A 287 12.30 -22.75 21.02
N PHE A 288 12.13 -22.80 19.70
CA PHE A 288 13.19 -22.75 18.70
C PHE A 288 13.12 -21.40 17.96
N ARG A 289 14.27 -20.73 17.84
CA ARG A 289 14.38 -19.44 17.15
C ARG A 289 14.89 -19.57 15.71
N PRO A 290 14.56 -18.65 14.79
CA PRO A 290 15.06 -18.75 13.43
C PRO A 290 16.59 -18.60 13.40
N LEU A 291 17.30 -19.57 12.83
CA LEU A 291 18.77 -19.61 12.75
C LEU A 291 19.34 -18.38 12.00
N TYR A 292 18.63 -17.93 10.96
CA TYR A 292 19.07 -16.83 10.09
C TYR A 292 18.31 -15.52 10.34
N GLN A 293 17.82 -15.29 11.56
CA GLN A 293 17.14 -14.04 11.87
C GLN A 293 18.13 -12.85 11.81
N THR A 294 17.72 -11.73 11.22
CA THR A 294 18.50 -10.48 11.28
C THR A 294 18.47 -9.94 12.71
N LEU A 295 19.56 -10.13 13.45
CA LEU A 295 19.73 -9.75 14.85
C LEU A 295 20.02 -8.24 14.92
N ASN A 296 19.03 -7.43 15.28
CA ASN A 296 19.28 -6.04 15.68
C ASN A 296 19.36 -5.88 17.20
N ASN A 297 19.10 -6.94 17.98
CA ASN A 297 19.10 -6.84 19.46
C ASN A 297 19.06 -8.20 20.19
N ASP A 298 19.53 -9.29 19.58
CA ASP A 298 19.51 -10.62 20.21
C ASP A 298 20.88 -11.28 20.10
N GLU A 299 21.83 -10.81 20.92
CA GLU A 299 23.20 -11.33 20.99
C GLU A 299 23.29 -12.61 21.85
N GLY A 300 22.17 -13.04 22.44
CA GLY A 300 22.11 -14.22 23.28
C GLY A 300 22.20 -15.50 22.46
N ASN A 301 22.93 -16.49 22.98
CA ASN A 301 22.85 -17.84 22.45
C ASN A 301 21.70 -18.59 23.14
N HIS A 302 20.66 -18.90 22.38
CA HIS A 302 19.44 -19.56 22.88
C HIS A 302 19.50 -21.09 22.79
N GLY A 303 20.60 -21.64 22.26
CA GLY A 303 20.86 -23.08 22.15
C GLY A 303 19.99 -23.82 21.12
N ARG A 304 18.77 -23.36 20.81
CA ARG A 304 17.81 -24.03 19.92
C ARG A 304 17.39 -23.15 18.76
N TYR A 305 17.60 -23.67 17.56
CA TYR A 305 17.33 -22.95 16.33
C TYR A 305 16.60 -23.79 15.29
N PHE A 306 15.90 -23.14 14.37
CA PHE A 306 15.32 -23.77 13.20
C PHE A 306 15.74 -23.07 11.91
N SER A 307 15.83 -23.83 10.83
CA SER A 307 15.95 -23.29 9.47
C SER A 307 14.74 -23.69 8.64
N THR A 308 14.46 -22.91 7.60
CA THR A 308 13.34 -23.14 6.70
C THR A 308 13.84 -23.37 5.29
N ARG A 309 13.19 -24.28 4.57
CA ARG A 309 13.42 -24.53 3.16
C ARG A 309 12.09 -24.48 2.43
N ARG A 310 12.02 -23.69 1.36
CA ARG A 310 10.81 -23.54 0.55
C ARG A 310 11.01 -24.21 -0.80
N GLU A 311 10.04 -25.00 -1.23
CA GLU A 311 10.01 -25.58 -2.56
C GLU A 311 8.72 -25.23 -3.28
N ARG A 312 8.79 -25.13 -4.62
CA ARG A 312 7.57 -25.06 -5.43
C ARG A 312 6.82 -26.37 -5.31
N ARG A 313 5.50 -26.27 -5.13
CA ARG A 313 4.66 -27.45 -5.09
C ARG A 313 4.61 -28.09 -6.48
N LEU A 314 4.70 -29.41 -6.53
CA LEU A 314 4.51 -30.18 -7.75
C LEU A 314 3.01 -30.39 -8.01
N VAL A 315 2.57 -30.15 -9.24
CA VAL A 315 1.19 -30.43 -9.65
C VAL A 315 0.92 -31.92 -9.55
N SER A 316 -0.09 -32.31 -8.77
CA SER A 316 -0.44 -33.72 -8.55
C SER A 316 -0.95 -34.40 -9.84
N ASN A 317 -0.81 -35.72 -9.94
CA ASN A 317 -1.29 -36.49 -11.09
C ASN A 317 -2.83 -36.43 -11.28
N SER A 318 -3.57 -36.12 -10.22
CA SER A 318 -5.02 -35.88 -10.30
C SER A 318 -5.31 -34.48 -10.86
N ALA A 319 -4.61 -33.46 -10.35
CA ALA A 319 -4.71 -32.08 -10.85
C ALA A 319 -4.31 -31.96 -12.33
N ARG A 320 -3.33 -32.74 -12.80
CA ARG A 320 -2.97 -32.80 -14.22
C ARG A 320 -4.06 -33.40 -15.11
N ARG A 321 -4.92 -34.27 -14.56
CA ARG A 321 -5.98 -34.98 -15.30
C ARG A 321 -7.33 -34.27 -15.25
N TYR A 322 -7.67 -33.66 -14.12
CA TYR A 322 -8.99 -33.07 -13.88
C TYR A 322 -8.96 -31.53 -13.77
N GLY A 323 -7.78 -30.92 -13.90
CA GLY A 323 -7.57 -29.49 -13.70
C GLY A 323 -7.37 -29.11 -12.23
N THR A 324 -6.85 -27.90 -12.01
CA THR A 324 -6.75 -27.25 -10.70
C THR A 324 -7.84 -26.18 -10.57
N ARG A 325 -8.21 -25.86 -9.33
CA ARG A 325 -9.18 -24.80 -9.00
C ARG A 325 -8.78 -23.45 -9.60
N THR A 326 -7.49 -23.13 -9.54
CA THR A 326 -6.85 -21.97 -10.17
C THR A 326 -5.49 -22.39 -10.75
N PRO A 327 -4.87 -21.59 -11.65
CA PRO A 327 -3.53 -21.91 -12.17
C PRO A 327 -2.42 -21.81 -11.10
N TYR A 328 -2.70 -21.21 -9.94
CA TYR A 328 -1.72 -21.05 -8.87
C TYR A 328 -1.47 -22.36 -8.14
N VAL A 329 -0.24 -22.85 -8.20
CA VAL A 329 0.16 -24.14 -7.59
C VAL A 329 0.62 -23.97 -6.13
N GLY A 330 1.22 -22.83 -5.81
CA GLY A 330 1.77 -22.52 -4.49
C GLY A 330 3.12 -23.16 -4.18
N SER A 331 3.57 -22.98 -2.95
CA SER A 331 4.82 -23.47 -2.41
C SER A 331 4.62 -24.22 -1.09
N GLU A 332 5.56 -25.11 -0.78
CA GLU A 332 5.60 -25.87 0.46
C GLU A 332 6.82 -25.46 1.29
N VAL A 333 6.67 -25.52 2.62
CA VAL A 333 7.73 -25.14 3.56
C VAL A 333 8.10 -26.34 4.41
N PHE A 334 9.40 -26.60 4.49
CA PHE A 334 10.02 -27.63 5.30
C PHE A 334 10.85 -26.99 6.41
N LEU A 335 10.84 -27.61 7.58
CA LEU A 335 11.52 -27.17 8.79
C LEU A 335 12.65 -28.13 9.14
N SER A 336 13.81 -27.60 9.50
CA SER A 336 14.89 -28.37 10.16
C SER A 336 15.15 -27.77 11.54
N LEU A 337 15.37 -28.63 12.53
CA LEU A 337 15.63 -28.23 13.91
C LEU A 337 17.07 -28.57 14.30
N VAL A 338 17.69 -27.69 15.09
CA VAL A 338 19.01 -27.91 15.66
C VAL A 338 19.03 -27.44 17.12
N ASP A 339 19.62 -28.26 18.00
CA ASP A 339 19.98 -27.92 19.37
C ASP A 339 21.50 -28.00 19.50
N GLN A 340 22.10 -26.99 20.13
CA GLN A 340 23.53 -26.89 20.34
C GLN A 340 24.05 -27.96 21.31
N ASN A 341 23.23 -28.36 22.29
CA ASN A 341 23.66 -29.27 23.33
C ASN A 341 23.48 -30.75 22.93
N GLU A 342 22.57 -31.03 21.99
CA GLU A 342 22.27 -32.40 21.56
C GLU A 342 21.73 -32.42 20.12
N ALA A 343 22.48 -32.99 19.17
CA ALA A 343 22.10 -33.00 17.77
C ALA A 343 21.21 -34.21 17.42
N PRO A 344 20.10 -34.05 16.66
CA PRO A 344 19.57 -32.78 16.16
C PRO A 344 18.78 -31.99 17.23
N TYR A 345 18.23 -32.64 18.26
CA TYR A 345 17.61 -32.02 19.44
C TYR A 345 17.53 -33.04 20.59
N GLY A 346 17.62 -32.56 21.84
CA GLY A 346 17.88 -33.45 22.98
C GLY A 346 16.71 -34.04 23.75
N GLU A 347 15.51 -33.48 23.56
CA GLU A 347 14.31 -34.07 24.13
C GLU A 347 13.66 -35.01 23.12
N ALA A 348 12.91 -36.01 23.59
CA ALA A 348 12.09 -36.90 22.74
C ALA A 348 10.89 -36.14 22.16
N ILE A 349 11.13 -35.01 21.49
CA ILE A 349 10.16 -34.13 20.86
C ILE A 349 9.37 -34.97 19.85
N ARG A 350 8.06 -34.99 20.04
CA ARG A 350 7.12 -35.69 19.16
C ARG A 350 6.19 -34.74 18.43
N PHE A 351 6.01 -33.52 18.92
CA PHE A 351 5.06 -32.57 18.36
C PHE A 351 5.71 -31.22 18.11
N LEU A 352 5.38 -30.62 16.98
CA LEU A 352 5.72 -29.24 16.63
C LEU A 352 4.47 -28.39 16.46
N SER A 353 4.48 -27.18 17.02
CA SER A 353 3.55 -26.12 16.65
C SER A 353 4.33 -24.86 16.25
N VAL A 354 3.69 -23.99 15.47
CA VAL A 354 4.37 -22.88 14.82
C VAL A 354 3.52 -21.63 14.88
N ASP A 355 4.13 -20.52 15.26
CA ASP A 355 3.57 -19.18 15.03
C ASP A 355 3.97 -18.72 13.64
N ALA A 356 3.00 -18.68 12.73
CA ALA A 356 3.24 -18.33 11.33
C ALA A 356 2.33 -17.21 10.85
N LEU A 357 2.84 -16.46 9.87
CA LEU A 357 1.99 -15.70 8.96
C LEU A 357 1.55 -16.62 7.83
N LEU A 358 0.24 -16.67 7.60
CA LEU A 358 -0.39 -17.52 6.59
C LEU A 358 -1.18 -16.66 5.59
N THR A 359 -1.36 -17.22 4.39
CA THR A 359 -2.32 -16.78 3.39
C THR A 359 -3.32 -17.90 3.12
N ASN A 360 -4.46 -17.60 2.50
CA ASN A 360 -5.44 -18.56 2.02
C ASN A 360 -5.16 -19.06 0.59
N ARG A 361 -3.91 -18.96 0.10
CA ARG A 361 -3.52 -19.34 -1.27
C ARG A 361 -4.43 -18.68 -2.31
N ASP A 362 -4.99 -19.49 -3.20
CA ASP A 362 -5.84 -19.09 -4.30
C ASP A 362 -7.31 -18.89 -3.92
N LEU A 363 -7.74 -19.32 -2.72
CA LEU A 363 -9.12 -19.11 -2.25
C LEU A 363 -9.50 -17.62 -2.25
N ALA A 364 -8.55 -16.73 -1.97
CA ALA A 364 -8.79 -15.30 -1.94
C ALA A 364 -9.36 -14.76 -3.26
N THR A 365 -9.03 -15.40 -4.39
CA THR A 365 -9.54 -15.01 -5.72
C THR A 365 -10.97 -15.45 -5.99
N LEU A 366 -11.48 -16.39 -5.21
CA LEU A 366 -12.82 -16.99 -5.35
C LEU A 366 -13.84 -16.36 -4.43
N VAL A 367 -13.43 -15.42 -3.58
CA VAL A 367 -14.30 -14.74 -2.62
C VAL A 367 -15.45 -14.05 -3.38
N PRO A 368 -16.71 -14.43 -3.11
CA PRO A 368 -17.85 -13.76 -3.72
C PRO A 368 -17.89 -12.30 -3.28
N ARG A 369 -18.19 -11.40 -4.23
CA ARG A 369 -18.16 -9.96 -3.99
C ARG A 369 -19.37 -9.25 -4.60
N ASP A 370 -20.07 -8.49 -3.76
CA ASP A 370 -21.14 -7.56 -4.11
C ASP A 370 -20.73 -6.09 -3.86
N GLY A 371 -19.58 -5.84 -3.23
CA GLY A 371 -19.05 -4.51 -2.93
C GLY A 371 -19.67 -3.84 -1.71
N VAL A 372 -20.54 -4.54 -0.98
CA VAL A 372 -21.29 -4.01 0.17
C VAL A 372 -21.16 -4.92 1.40
N ARG A 373 -21.42 -6.22 1.29
CA ARG A 373 -21.48 -7.20 2.40
C ARG A 373 -20.55 -8.38 2.17
N ASP A 374 -19.33 -8.11 1.78
CA ASP A 374 -18.36 -9.15 1.40
C ASP A 374 -17.58 -9.70 2.60
N LEU A 375 -17.38 -8.85 3.61
CA LEU A 375 -16.56 -9.15 4.77
C LEU A 375 -17.30 -8.88 6.07
N GLU A 376 -16.89 -9.60 7.11
CA GLU A 376 -17.34 -9.43 8.48
C GLU A 376 -16.14 -9.19 9.40
N THR A 377 -16.35 -8.50 10.51
CA THR A 377 -15.34 -8.29 11.55
C THR A 377 -15.87 -8.79 12.88
N ALA A 378 -15.01 -9.42 13.68
CA ALA A 378 -15.35 -9.81 15.05
C ALA A 378 -15.34 -8.62 16.03
N GLN A 379 -14.72 -7.51 15.64
CA GLN A 379 -14.68 -6.29 16.47
C GLN A 379 -16.05 -5.61 16.44
N SER A 380 -16.58 -5.30 17.63
CA SER A 380 -17.78 -4.48 17.76
C SER A 380 -17.46 -3.05 17.30
N ALA A 381 -17.91 -2.71 16.09
CA ALA A 381 -17.72 -1.41 15.46
C ALA A 381 -19.07 -0.91 14.91
N PRO A 382 -19.30 0.42 14.86
CA PRO A 382 -20.54 1.02 14.35
C PRO A 382 -20.58 0.95 12.81
N LEU A 383 -20.67 -0.27 12.27
CA LEU A 383 -20.66 -0.59 10.85
C LEU A 383 -21.97 -1.25 10.45
N GLU A 384 -22.54 -0.81 9.33
CA GLU A 384 -23.66 -1.49 8.68
C GLU A 384 -23.17 -2.71 7.88
N SER A 385 -22.06 -2.54 7.15
CA SER A 385 -21.50 -3.59 6.30
C SER A 385 -20.07 -3.27 5.86
N ILE A 386 -19.38 -4.27 5.29
CA ILE A 386 -18.02 -4.13 4.74
C ILE A 386 -17.97 -4.78 3.36
N GLY A 387 -17.55 -4.03 2.35
CA GLY A 387 -17.55 -4.48 0.96
C GLY A 387 -16.20 -4.34 0.27
N LEU A 388 -15.87 -5.27 -0.62
CA LEU A 388 -14.67 -5.24 -1.45
C LEU A 388 -14.92 -4.44 -2.73
N ILE A 389 -14.61 -3.14 -2.70
CA ILE A 389 -14.75 -2.25 -3.86
C ILE A 389 -13.67 -2.52 -4.94
N ARG A 390 -12.56 -3.15 -4.55
CA ARG A 390 -11.53 -3.71 -5.43
C ARG A 390 -11.35 -5.18 -5.12
N ALA A 391 -11.23 -5.99 -6.17
CA ALA A 391 -11.04 -7.42 -6.02
C ALA A 391 -9.68 -7.75 -5.37
N PRO A 392 -9.56 -8.89 -4.67
CA PRO A 392 -8.25 -9.47 -4.36
C PRO A 392 -7.49 -9.78 -5.65
N SER A 393 -6.20 -9.44 -5.68
CA SER A 393 -5.32 -9.80 -6.78
C SER A 393 -4.97 -11.29 -6.72
N SER A 394 -4.58 -11.86 -7.84
CA SER A 394 -4.10 -13.24 -7.89
C SER A 394 -2.85 -13.41 -7.01
N PRO A 395 -2.74 -14.53 -6.27
CA PRO A 395 -1.54 -14.82 -5.49
C PRO A 395 -0.33 -14.94 -6.40
N LYS A 396 0.80 -14.40 -5.94
CA LYS A 396 2.09 -14.45 -6.65
C LYS A 396 3.04 -15.35 -5.89
N ALA A 397 3.62 -16.30 -6.60
CA ALA A 397 4.59 -17.22 -6.00
C ALA A 397 5.89 -16.47 -5.64
N PRO A 398 6.58 -16.88 -4.57
CA PRO A 398 7.91 -16.34 -4.27
C PRO A 398 8.87 -16.66 -5.43
N PHE A 399 9.63 -15.66 -5.88
CA PHE A 399 10.44 -15.73 -7.10
C PHE A 399 11.96 -15.83 -6.84
N ALA A 400 12.38 -15.95 -5.57
CA ALA A 400 13.79 -15.93 -5.18
C ALA A 400 14.45 -17.33 -5.22
N GLU A 401 14.66 -17.89 -6.41
CA GLU A 401 15.36 -19.17 -6.59
C GLU A 401 16.64 -19.02 -7.44
N ARG A 402 17.67 -19.81 -7.10
CA ARG A 402 18.91 -19.99 -7.90
C ARG A 402 19.58 -18.65 -8.26
N GLU A 403 19.78 -18.37 -9.55
CA GLU A 403 20.44 -17.16 -10.03
C GLU A 403 19.70 -15.88 -9.64
N MET A 404 18.36 -15.93 -9.54
CA MET A 404 17.56 -14.78 -9.15
C MET A 404 17.87 -14.34 -7.72
N ALA A 405 18.05 -15.29 -6.80
CA ALA A 405 18.48 -14.97 -5.44
C ALA A 405 19.82 -14.19 -5.43
N TRP A 406 20.78 -14.59 -6.26
CA TRP A 406 22.05 -13.86 -6.40
C TRP A 406 21.90 -12.48 -7.04
N ARG A 407 20.97 -12.29 -7.97
CA ARG A 407 20.65 -10.97 -8.54
C ARG A 407 20.02 -10.05 -7.49
N LEU A 408 19.08 -10.55 -6.70
CA LEU A 408 18.49 -9.82 -5.56
C LEU A 408 19.53 -9.44 -4.50
N ILE A 409 20.46 -10.34 -4.16
CA ILE A 409 21.57 -10.02 -3.24
C ILE A 409 22.45 -8.90 -3.83
N ARG A 410 22.78 -8.97 -5.13
CA ARG A 410 23.58 -7.94 -5.81
C ARG A 410 22.88 -6.58 -5.79
N GLN A 411 21.56 -6.54 -5.94
CA GLN A 411 20.77 -5.31 -5.87
C GLN A 411 20.93 -4.59 -4.52
N LEU A 412 21.13 -5.31 -3.40
CA LEU A 412 21.32 -4.68 -2.08
C LEU A 412 22.61 -3.85 -1.99
N ASN A 413 23.62 -4.23 -2.79
CA ASN A 413 24.91 -3.53 -2.91
C ASN A 413 24.90 -2.48 -4.02
N PHE A 414 23.74 -2.15 -4.60
CA PHE A 414 23.65 -1.17 -5.67
C PHE A 414 24.16 0.20 -5.22
N ASN A 415 25.30 0.60 -5.78
CA ASN A 415 25.83 1.95 -5.76
C ASN A 415 25.29 2.68 -6.99
N TYR A 416 24.83 3.93 -6.84
CA TYR A 416 24.26 4.77 -7.92
C TYR A 416 25.32 5.39 -8.85
N LEU A 417 26.60 5.27 -8.48
CA LEU A 417 27.77 5.67 -9.29
C LEU A 417 27.71 5.25 -10.78
N PRO A 418 27.10 4.11 -11.18
CA PRO A 418 27.01 3.75 -12.59
C PRO A 418 26.18 4.72 -13.43
N PHE A 419 25.25 5.52 -12.87
CA PHE A 419 24.37 6.35 -13.71
C PHE A 419 24.93 7.73 -14.06
N GLU A 420 26.01 8.19 -13.42
CA GLU A 420 26.59 9.52 -13.69
C GLU A 420 27.28 9.57 -15.06
N ASP A 421 27.89 8.47 -15.49
CA ASP A 421 28.66 8.38 -16.74
C ASP A 421 27.93 7.62 -17.86
N LEU A 422 26.72 7.11 -17.61
CA LEU A 422 25.94 6.37 -18.61
C LEU A 422 25.07 7.28 -19.47
N ASP A 423 24.99 6.95 -20.75
CA ASP A 423 24.02 7.56 -21.65
C ASP A 423 22.59 7.30 -21.16
N HIS A 424 21.70 8.26 -21.44
CA HIS A 424 20.32 8.27 -20.94
C HIS A 424 19.59 6.92 -21.13
N ARG A 425 19.78 6.25 -22.28
CA ARG A 425 19.16 4.95 -22.59
C ARG A 425 19.80 3.77 -21.84
N GLU A 426 21.12 3.79 -21.65
CA GLU A 426 21.86 2.74 -20.94
C GLU A 426 21.56 2.79 -19.43
N GLY A 427 21.44 3.99 -18.86
CA GLY A 427 20.93 4.17 -17.50
C GLY A 427 19.51 3.63 -17.33
N GLY A 428 18.66 3.80 -18.35
CA GLY A 428 17.35 3.16 -18.43
C GLY A 428 17.43 1.64 -18.34
N GLN A 429 18.35 1.02 -19.10
CA GLN A 429 18.52 -0.44 -19.10
C GLN A 429 18.88 -0.99 -17.72
N GLY A 430 19.82 -0.35 -17.03
CA GLY A 430 20.21 -0.76 -15.67
C GLY A 430 19.04 -0.74 -14.69
N LEU A 431 18.21 0.31 -14.71
CA LEU A 431 17.02 0.38 -13.86
C LEU A 431 15.96 -0.66 -14.27
N ARG A 432 15.72 -0.87 -15.57
CA ARG A 432 14.80 -1.92 -16.04
C ARG A 432 15.21 -3.30 -15.53
N ASP A 433 16.49 -3.63 -15.58
CA ASP A 433 16.99 -4.93 -15.11
C ASP A 433 16.81 -5.13 -13.60
N LEU A 434 16.89 -4.05 -12.81
CA LEU A 434 16.57 -4.09 -11.37
C LEU A 434 15.06 -4.25 -11.13
N LEU A 435 14.22 -3.55 -11.88
CA LEU A 435 12.76 -3.64 -11.73
C LEU A 435 12.22 -5.01 -12.14
N ARG A 436 12.82 -5.65 -13.16
CA ARG A 436 12.50 -7.03 -13.58
C ARG A 436 12.67 -8.04 -12.43
N LEU A 437 13.50 -7.76 -11.42
CA LEU A 437 13.65 -8.66 -10.26
C LEU A 437 12.39 -8.76 -9.39
N TYR A 438 11.46 -7.82 -9.52
CA TYR A 438 10.19 -7.79 -8.77
C TYR A 438 9.02 -8.40 -9.55
N LEU A 439 9.23 -8.76 -10.82
CA LEU A 439 8.21 -9.22 -11.72
C LEU A 439 8.35 -10.73 -11.99
N PRO A 440 7.29 -11.52 -11.85
CA PRO A 440 7.26 -12.86 -12.43
C PRO A 440 7.12 -12.75 -13.95
N ASP A 441 7.67 -13.74 -14.68
CA ASP A 441 7.66 -13.75 -16.16
C ASP A 441 6.25 -13.71 -16.78
N GLU A 442 5.23 -14.14 -16.03
CA GLU A 442 3.82 -14.17 -16.47
C GLU A 442 3.16 -12.77 -16.47
N ASP A 443 3.74 -11.78 -15.76
CA ASP A 443 3.17 -10.45 -15.61
C ASP A 443 3.51 -9.52 -16.78
N THR A 444 2.92 -9.82 -17.93
CA THR A 444 3.18 -9.08 -19.19
C THR A 444 2.76 -7.61 -19.13
N GLY A 445 1.78 -7.26 -18.29
CA GLY A 445 1.29 -5.89 -18.13
C GLY A 445 2.32 -5.00 -17.47
N HIS A 446 2.78 -5.38 -16.27
CA HIS A 446 3.81 -4.61 -15.56
C HIS A 446 5.18 -4.71 -16.24
N LEU A 447 5.49 -5.83 -16.90
CA LEU A 447 6.70 -5.92 -17.71
C LEU A 447 6.70 -4.86 -18.81
N ARG A 448 5.56 -4.64 -19.49
CA ARG A 448 5.44 -3.60 -20.51
C ARG A 448 5.67 -2.20 -19.94
N GLN A 449 5.18 -1.92 -18.72
CA GLN A 449 5.45 -0.66 -18.03
C GLN A 449 6.94 -0.49 -17.71
N VAL A 450 7.62 -1.56 -17.28
CA VAL A 450 9.07 -1.54 -17.05
C VAL A 450 9.83 -1.30 -18.35
N GLU A 451 9.48 -1.99 -19.44
CA GLU A 451 10.10 -1.76 -20.76
C GLU A 451 9.86 -0.34 -21.29
N SER A 452 8.79 0.31 -20.84
CA SER A 452 8.46 1.68 -21.20
C SER A 452 9.29 2.73 -20.47
N LEU A 453 10.09 2.35 -19.47
CA LEU A 453 11.12 3.24 -18.92
C LEU A 453 12.22 3.38 -19.96
N VAL A 454 12.23 4.48 -20.70
CA VAL A 454 13.14 4.71 -21.83
C VAL A 454 14.55 5.00 -21.34
N GLY A 455 14.67 5.84 -20.32
CA GLY A 455 15.96 6.32 -19.87
C GLY A 455 15.96 6.92 -18.48
N VAL A 456 17.15 6.95 -17.89
CA VAL A 456 17.43 7.55 -16.59
C VAL A 456 18.67 8.41 -16.76
N GLN A 457 18.61 9.65 -16.31
CA GLN A 457 19.77 10.53 -16.22
C GLN A 457 19.94 11.00 -14.78
N THR A 458 21.16 10.89 -14.25
CA THR A 458 21.48 11.40 -12.92
C THR A 458 22.46 12.56 -13.00
N ARG A 459 22.27 13.57 -12.17
CA ARG A 459 23.21 14.70 -12.07
C ARG A 459 23.37 15.18 -10.63
N PRO A 460 24.58 15.58 -10.21
CA PRO A 460 24.79 16.18 -8.90
C PRO A 460 24.11 17.54 -8.83
N VAL A 461 23.42 17.80 -7.72
CA VAL A 461 22.70 19.06 -7.48
C VAL A 461 22.87 19.54 -6.06
N THR A 462 22.90 20.86 -5.89
CA THR A 462 22.78 21.52 -4.59
C THR A 462 21.36 22.07 -4.45
N ARG A 463 20.70 21.78 -3.33
CA ARG A 463 19.36 22.27 -3.02
C ARG A 463 19.29 22.75 -1.57
N LYS A 464 18.38 23.67 -1.31
CA LYS A 464 17.96 24.01 0.05
C LYS A 464 17.26 22.78 0.64
N LEU A 465 17.71 22.34 1.82
CA LEU A 465 17.08 21.23 2.52
C LEU A 465 15.79 21.68 3.20
N PRO A 466 14.74 20.84 3.22
CA PRO A 466 13.51 21.11 3.93
C PRO A 466 13.76 21.06 5.45
N GLY A 467 13.19 22.00 6.19
CA GLY A 467 13.32 22.08 7.64
C GLY A 467 12.95 23.46 8.19
N THR A 468 12.64 23.52 9.48
CA THR A 468 12.30 24.76 10.21
C THR A 468 13.53 25.49 10.77
N GLY A 469 14.72 24.93 10.57
CA GLY A 469 16.00 25.47 11.04
C GLY A 469 16.62 26.53 10.12
N PRO A 470 17.88 26.92 10.36
CA PRO A 470 18.61 27.85 9.49
C PRO A 470 18.68 27.31 8.06
N MET A 471 18.84 28.22 7.10
CA MET A 471 18.84 27.87 5.67
C MET A 471 20.06 27.02 5.31
N THR A 472 19.90 25.70 5.31
CA THR A 472 20.95 24.73 5.01
C THR A 472 20.87 24.25 3.55
N PHE A 473 22.03 24.18 2.90
CA PHE A 473 22.17 23.59 1.57
C PHE A 473 22.79 22.20 1.68
N GLY A 474 22.18 21.23 1.01
CA GLY A 474 22.72 19.88 0.87
C GLY A 474 23.23 19.64 -0.53
N ARG A 475 24.15 18.68 -0.68
CA ARG A 475 24.48 18.06 -1.97
C ARG A 475 23.70 16.76 -2.11
N GLY A 476 23.07 16.59 -3.26
CA GLY A 476 22.28 15.42 -3.59
C GLY A 476 22.35 15.10 -5.06
N ILE A 477 21.54 14.13 -5.46
CA ILE A 477 21.47 13.66 -6.83
C ILE A 477 20.06 13.95 -7.34
N GLU A 478 19.97 14.55 -8.51
CA GLU A 478 18.72 14.63 -9.25
C GLU A 478 18.65 13.47 -10.24
N CYS A 479 17.56 12.71 -10.20
CA CYS A 479 17.26 11.59 -11.08
C CYS A 479 16.11 11.97 -12.02
N ALA A 480 16.39 12.14 -13.31
CA ALA A 480 15.38 12.36 -14.33
C ALA A 480 15.01 11.01 -15.00
N LEU A 481 13.78 10.56 -14.73
CA LEU A 481 13.20 9.36 -15.30
C LEU A 481 12.40 9.73 -16.56
N THR A 482 12.66 9.08 -17.69
CA THR A 482 11.88 9.27 -18.92
C THR A 482 11.14 8.00 -19.28
N VAL A 483 9.84 8.12 -19.49
CA VAL A 483 8.94 7.01 -19.84
C VAL A 483 8.22 7.27 -21.15
N ASP A 484 7.88 6.18 -21.83
CA ASP A 484 6.93 6.15 -22.94
C ASP A 484 5.54 5.76 -22.41
N GLU A 485 4.56 6.65 -22.50
CA GLU A 485 3.21 6.38 -21.99
C GLU A 485 2.49 5.25 -22.74
N ALA A 486 2.94 4.89 -23.95
CA ALA A 486 2.29 3.87 -24.77
C ALA A 486 2.22 2.48 -24.10
N GLY A 487 3.21 2.11 -23.27
CA GLY A 487 3.18 0.82 -22.59
C GLY A 487 2.44 0.79 -21.26
N PHE A 488 1.88 1.92 -20.79
CA PHE A 488 1.04 1.98 -19.59
C PHE A 488 -0.43 1.66 -19.85
N SER A 489 -0.81 1.35 -21.10
CA SER A 489 -2.16 0.91 -21.47
C SER A 489 -3.27 1.88 -20.99
N GLY A 490 -3.01 3.18 -21.07
CA GLY A 490 -3.94 4.23 -20.65
C GLY A 490 -3.95 4.55 -19.15
N VAL A 491 -3.10 3.92 -18.34
CA VAL A 491 -2.87 4.32 -16.95
C VAL A 491 -1.79 5.41 -16.91
N SER A 492 -1.89 6.37 -15.99
CA SER A 492 -0.84 7.37 -15.82
C SER A 492 0.45 6.75 -15.27
N PRO A 493 1.64 7.10 -15.82
CA PRO A 493 2.93 6.66 -15.27
C PRO A 493 3.29 7.32 -13.93
N TYR A 494 2.50 8.30 -13.48
CA TYR A 494 2.80 9.09 -12.28
C TYR A 494 2.97 8.22 -11.03
N LEU A 495 2.11 7.23 -10.81
CA LEU A 495 2.20 6.34 -9.64
C LEU A 495 3.53 5.57 -9.61
N LEU A 496 3.96 5.04 -10.76
CA LEU A 496 5.28 4.39 -10.85
C LEU A 496 6.39 5.38 -10.49
N GLY A 497 6.33 6.61 -11.02
CA GLY A 497 7.29 7.67 -10.69
C GLY A 497 7.36 7.99 -9.19
N VAL A 498 6.22 8.09 -8.51
CA VAL A 498 6.14 8.28 -7.05
C VAL A 498 6.84 7.13 -6.31
N ILE A 499 6.59 5.89 -6.73
CA ILE A 499 7.16 4.71 -6.06
C ILE A 499 8.65 4.59 -6.31
N LEU A 500 9.11 4.88 -7.53
CA LEU A 500 10.53 4.94 -7.86
C LEU A 500 11.24 6.04 -7.09
N GLU A 501 10.60 7.19 -6.87
CA GLU A 501 11.16 8.28 -6.07
C GLU A 501 11.43 7.84 -4.62
N HIS A 502 10.51 7.10 -3.99
CA HIS A 502 10.73 6.50 -2.67
C HIS A 502 11.80 5.39 -2.68
N TRP A 503 11.85 4.60 -3.75
CA TRP A 503 12.82 3.50 -3.90
C TRP A 503 14.25 4.02 -4.10
N LEU A 504 14.45 5.05 -4.92
CA LEU A 504 15.75 5.67 -5.19
C LEU A 504 16.41 6.23 -3.92
N ALA A 505 15.63 6.76 -2.98
CA ALA A 505 16.14 7.29 -1.72
C ALA A 505 16.88 6.22 -0.87
N ARG A 506 16.60 4.93 -1.06
CA ARG A 506 17.34 3.84 -0.39
C ARG A 506 18.75 3.65 -0.94
N HIS A 507 19.03 4.10 -2.14
CA HIS A 507 20.35 3.91 -2.74
C HIS A 507 21.33 5.03 -2.36
N VAL A 508 20.83 6.18 -1.89
CA VAL A 508 21.63 7.34 -1.47
C VAL A 508 21.89 7.33 0.04
N SER A 509 23.07 7.83 0.43
CA SER A 509 23.50 7.92 1.84
C SER A 509 22.61 8.86 2.66
N ILE A 510 22.52 8.60 3.96
CA ILE A 510 21.73 9.43 4.89
C ILE A 510 22.15 10.91 4.93
N ASN A 511 23.40 11.21 4.58
CA ASN A 511 23.96 12.56 4.54
C ASN A 511 23.76 13.26 3.19
N SER A 512 22.97 12.66 2.29
CA SER A 512 22.66 13.20 0.97
C SER A 512 21.16 13.04 0.68
N PHE A 513 20.70 13.55 -0.46
CA PHE A 513 19.30 13.47 -0.86
C PHE A 513 19.14 13.06 -2.31
N THR A 514 17.97 12.55 -2.64
CA THR A 514 17.49 12.35 -4.01
C THR A 514 16.44 13.39 -4.35
N GLN A 515 16.46 13.90 -5.57
CA GLN A 515 15.36 14.65 -6.15
C GLN A 515 14.95 13.97 -7.45
N THR A 516 13.69 13.58 -7.58
CA THR A 516 13.24 12.85 -8.77
C THR A 516 12.39 13.74 -9.66
N GLU A 517 12.60 13.64 -10.97
CA GLU A 517 11.74 14.19 -12.00
C GLU A 517 11.23 13.07 -12.90
N LEU A 518 9.94 13.11 -13.23
CA LEU A 518 9.32 12.20 -14.19
C LEU A 518 8.97 12.97 -15.47
N HIS A 519 9.48 12.49 -16.59
CA HIS A 519 9.26 12.99 -17.93
C HIS A 519 8.57 11.93 -18.79
N SER A 520 7.61 12.36 -19.59
CA SER A 520 6.97 11.56 -20.62
C SER A 520 7.49 12.00 -21.99
N MET A 521 7.69 11.05 -22.90
CA MET A 521 8.00 11.35 -24.29
C MET A 521 6.88 12.13 -25.00
N GLN A 522 5.63 11.94 -24.57
CA GLN A 522 4.45 12.55 -25.17
C GLN A 522 4.16 13.94 -24.61
N ARG A 523 4.34 14.14 -23.30
CA ARG A 523 3.89 15.34 -22.57
C ARG A 523 5.02 16.18 -21.97
N GLY A 524 6.26 15.70 -22.01
CA GLY A 524 7.38 16.31 -21.31
C GLY A 524 7.30 16.08 -19.80
N ARG A 525 7.70 17.07 -18.99
CA ARG A 525 7.76 16.91 -17.53
C ARG A 525 6.37 16.76 -16.92
N ILE A 526 6.10 15.59 -16.34
CA ILE A 526 4.87 15.29 -15.60
C ILE A 526 4.95 15.90 -14.20
N ALA A 527 5.98 15.52 -13.45
CA ALA A 527 6.14 15.86 -12.05
C ALA A 527 7.60 16.02 -11.63
N ARG A 528 7.79 16.83 -10.59
CA ARG A 528 9.05 16.97 -9.87
C ARG A 528 8.72 16.93 -8.39
N TRP A 529 9.28 15.95 -7.67
CA TRP A 529 9.05 15.82 -6.24
C TRP A 529 10.03 16.68 -5.44
N PRO A 530 9.65 17.07 -4.20
CA PRO A 530 10.58 17.65 -3.24
C PRO A 530 11.79 16.75 -2.99
N VAL A 531 12.85 17.31 -2.40
CA VAL A 531 14.03 16.52 -2.04
C VAL A 531 13.68 15.51 -0.95
N ARG A 532 14.16 14.27 -1.11
CA ARG A 532 14.01 13.18 -0.13
C ARG A 532 15.37 12.76 0.40
N THR A 533 15.52 12.76 1.72
CA THR A 533 16.76 12.33 2.38
C THR A 533 17.04 10.86 2.10
N GLY A 534 18.31 10.53 1.87
CA GLY A 534 18.74 9.16 1.68
C GLY A 534 18.51 8.30 2.93
N THR A 535 18.30 6.99 2.76
CA THR A 535 18.04 6.06 3.87
C THR A 535 19.09 4.96 3.99
N ARG A 536 20.15 5.01 3.19
CA ARG A 536 21.29 4.11 3.35
C ARG A 536 22.11 4.54 4.58
N GLY A 537 22.10 3.70 5.60
CA GLY A 537 22.96 3.86 6.77
C GLY A 537 24.44 3.87 6.38
N VAL A 538 25.23 4.67 7.09
CA VAL A 538 26.69 4.59 7.03
C VAL A 538 27.07 3.32 7.82
N LEU A 539 27.77 2.39 7.15
CA LEU A 539 28.34 1.22 7.82
C LEU A 539 29.54 1.64 8.67
#